data_AF-A0A072VP63-F1
#
_entry.id   AF-A0A072VP63-F1
#
_cell.length_a   1.000
_cell.length_b   1.000
_cell.length_c   1.000
_cell.angle_alpha   90.00
_cell.angle_beta   90.00
_cell.angle_gamma   90.00
#
_symmetry.space_group_name_H-M   'P 1'
#
loop_
_entity.id
_entity.type
_entity.pdbx_description
1 polymer ?
#
loop_
_entity_poly.entity_id
_entity_poly.type
_entity_poly.pdbx_seq_one_letter_code
_entity_poly.pdbx_strand_id
1 'polypeptide(L)'
;MREFVIDTPQKLIHKLEMVEALAEIEVATKLLKDDAEMQGDPLYAYYKCLRCELVPVESGTEEFSMIESYMMNTHAKLHSDYTVEIVQIFRTSKEGEAERFRKFSNTKNRMLLWHGSRLTNWTGILSQGLRIAPPEAPVTGYMFGKGVYFADMFSKSANYCHPTPTAADGVLLLCEVALGEMAELLTGDHDADRLPEGKLSTKGVGATAPDFSKAQELEDGLIVPLGKPKTNSRIKLQGNLIAQ
;
A
#
# COMPACT_ATOMS: atom_id res chain seq x y z
N MET A 1 -33.22 -12.36 -10.57
CA MET A 1 -33.31 -11.69 -9.24
C MET A 1 -32.26 -12.13 -8.21
N ARG A 2 -31.46 -13.21 -8.42
CA ARG A 2 -30.43 -13.66 -7.46
C ARG A 2 -29.08 -12.91 -7.50
N GLU A 3 -28.82 -12.12 -8.54
CA GLU A 3 -27.51 -11.44 -8.70
C GLU A 3 -27.26 -10.29 -7.72
N PHE A 4 -28.31 -9.67 -7.16
CA PHE A 4 -28.16 -8.49 -6.30
C PHE A 4 -27.95 -8.79 -4.81
N VAL A 5 -28.09 -10.06 -4.39
CA VAL A 5 -27.91 -10.43 -2.98
C VAL A 5 -26.42 -10.55 -2.66
N ILE A 6 -26.00 -9.88 -1.59
CA ILE A 6 -24.65 -10.00 -1.01
C ILE A 6 -24.67 -11.17 -0.04
N ASP A 7 -24.31 -12.36 -0.53
CA ASP A 7 -24.35 -13.63 0.18
C ASP A 7 -22.98 -14.33 0.27
N THR A 8 -21.92 -13.68 -0.21
CA THR A 8 -20.54 -14.19 -0.11
C THR A 8 -19.59 -13.10 0.41
N PRO A 9 -18.50 -13.49 1.11
CA PRO A 9 -17.48 -12.54 1.54
C PRO A 9 -16.87 -11.73 0.38
N GLN A 10 -16.67 -12.36 -0.79
CA GLN A 10 -16.12 -11.68 -1.97
C GLN A 10 -17.04 -10.59 -2.49
N LYS A 11 -18.36 -10.84 -2.53
CA LYS A 11 -19.35 -9.82 -2.92
C LYS A 11 -19.35 -8.66 -1.94
N LEU A 12 -19.22 -8.95 -0.63
CA LEU A 12 -19.15 -7.92 0.40
C LEU A 12 -17.89 -7.05 0.22
N ILE A 13 -16.71 -7.65 0.07
CA ILE A 13 -15.45 -6.96 -0.19
C ILE A 13 -15.60 -6.00 -1.38
N HIS A 14 -16.15 -6.50 -2.49
CA HIS A 14 -16.31 -5.68 -3.68
C HIS A 14 -17.26 -4.47 -3.46
N LYS A 15 -18.28 -4.62 -2.61
CA LYS A 15 -19.16 -3.51 -2.25
C LYS A 15 -18.51 -2.52 -1.29
N LEU A 16 -17.63 -2.98 -0.40
CA LEU A 16 -16.83 -2.09 0.44
C LEU A 16 -15.85 -1.27 -0.38
N GLU A 17 -15.09 -1.92 -1.28
CA GLU A 17 -14.19 -1.24 -2.21
C GLU A 17 -14.92 -0.18 -3.05
N MET A 18 -16.15 -0.47 -3.48
CA MET A 18 -16.98 0.47 -4.22
C MET A 18 -17.37 1.69 -3.38
N VAL A 19 -17.76 1.50 -2.12
CA VAL A 19 -18.11 2.59 -1.20
C VAL A 19 -16.89 3.44 -0.85
N GLU A 20 -15.74 2.80 -0.59
CA GLU A 20 -14.46 3.49 -0.36
C GLU A 20 -14.07 4.36 -1.57
N ALA A 21 -14.14 3.81 -2.80
CA ALA A 21 -13.84 4.56 -4.01
C ALA A 21 -14.79 5.76 -4.20
N LEU A 22 -16.08 5.63 -3.88
CA LEU A 22 -17.04 6.74 -3.93
C LEU A 22 -16.69 7.84 -2.93
N ALA A 23 -16.24 7.48 -1.73
CA ALA A 23 -15.80 8.45 -0.73
C ALA A 23 -14.54 9.21 -1.22
N GLU A 24 -13.60 8.54 -1.88
CA GLU A 24 -12.42 9.20 -2.45
C GLU A 24 -12.76 10.13 -3.62
N ILE A 25 -13.72 9.76 -4.46
CA ILE A 25 -14.23 10.64 -5.52
C ILE A 25 -14.89 11.89 -4.92
N GLU A 26 -15.62 11.75 -3.81
CA GLU A 26 -16.21 12.88 -3.10
C GLU A 26 -15.14 13.84 -2.55
N VAL A 27 -14.09 13.31 -1.93
CA VAL A 27 -12.92 14.07 -1.49
C VAL A 27 -12.26 14.80 -2.66
N ALA A 28 -11.96 14.11 -3.75
CA ALA A 28 -11.38 14.71 -4.94
C ALA A 28 -12.26 15.85 -5.48
N THR A 29 -13.57 15.64 -5.56
CA THR A 29 -14.53 16.65 -6.04
C THR A 29 -14.59 17.87 -5.13
N LYS A 30 -14.49 17.69 -3.80
CA LYS A 30 -14.43 18.81 -2.84
C LYS A 30 -13.14 19.62 -3.02
N LEU A 31 -12.00 18.96 -3.12
CA LEU A 31 -10.70 19.60 -3.37
C LEU A 31 -10.71 20.43 -4.66
N LEU A 32 -11.39 19.96 -5.72
CA LEU A 32 -11.52 20.68 -6.98
C LEU A 32 -12.48 21.89 -6.89
N LYS A 33 -13.46 21.88 -5.96
CA LYS A 33 -14.47 22.94 -5.81
C LYS A 33 -14.02 24.09 -4.93
N ASP A 34 -13.22 23.80 -3.91
CA ASP A 34 -12.82 24.79 -2.91
C ASP A 34 -11.88 25.88 -3.48
N ASP A 35 -11.41 25.75 -4.72
CA ASP A 35 -10.36 26.62 -5.30
C ASP A 35 -10.73 27.29 -6.64
N ALA A 36 -12.04 27.42 -6.93
CA ALA A 36 -12.54 28.10 -8.13
C ALA A 36 -12.16 29.61 -8.22
N GLU A 37 -11.39 30.14 -7.26
CA GLU A 37 -10.99 31.55 -7.17
C GLU A 37 -9.47 31.79 -7.33
N MET A 38 -8.65 30.76 -7.51
CA MET A 38 -7.19 30.94 -7.68
C MET A 38 -6.82 31.48 -9.08
N GLN A 39 -6.13 32.63 -9.14
CA GLN A 39 -5.46 33.11 -10.36
C GLN A 39 -4.17 32.31 -10.60
N GLY A 40 -4.09 31.53 -11.69
CA GLY A 40 -2.89 30.76 -12.04
C GLY A 40 -3.15 29.55 -12.93
N ASP A 41 -2.14 28.67 -13.05
CA ASP A 41 -2.28 27.35 -13.70
C ASP A 41 -3.17 26.43 -12.83
N PRO A 42 -4.33 25.98 -13.35
CA PRO A 42 -5.24 25.09 -12.62
C PRO A 42 -4.57 23.79 -12.15
N LEU A 43 -3.63 23.24 -12.91
CA LEU A 43 -2.95 22.00 -12.53
C LEU A 43 -2.07 22.22 -11.29
N TYR A 44 -1.39 23.37 -11.23
CA TYR A 44 -0.57 23.73 -10.08
C TYR A 44 -1.42 23.97 -8.83
N ALA A 45 -2.60 24.58 -8.97
CA ALA A 45 -3.56 24.74 -7.88
C ALA A 45 -3.99 23.37 -7.32
N TYR A 46 -4.40 22.44 -8.20
CA TYR A 46 -4.76 21.08 -7.78
C TYR A 46 -3.60 20.34 -7.11
N TYR A 47 -2.38 20.50 -7.62
CA TYR A 47 -1.18 19.96 -6.98
C TYR A 47 -0.98 20.52 -5.56
N LYS A 48 -1.19 21.83 -5.34
CA LYS A 48 -1.13 22.43 -4.01
C LYS A 48 -2.20 21.88 -3.06
N CYS A 49 -3.41 21.59 -3.55
CA CYS A 49 -4.46 20.97 -2.76
C CYS A 49 -4.07 19.58 -2.23
N LEU A 50 -3.19 18.86 -2.94
CA LEU A 50 -2.67 17.57 -2.46
C LEU A 50 -1.80 17.73 -1.22
N ARG A 51 -1.20 18.90 -0.96
CA ARG A 51 -0.30 19.12 0.20
C ARG A 51 0.72 17.99 0.36
N CYS A 52 1.25 17.53 -0.77
CA CYS A 52 2.16 16.40 -0.88
C CYS A 52 3.12 16.73 -2.01
N GLU A 53 4.40 16.86 -1.66
CA GLU A 53 5.44 17.14 -2.63
C GLU A 53 5.76 15.88 -3.42
N LEU A 54 5.85 15.98 -4.75
CA LEU A 54 6.22 14.90 -5.66
C LEU A 54 7.46 15.32 -6.45
N VAL A 55 8.61 14.75 -6.11
CA VAL A 55 9.89 15.05 -6.77
C VAL A 55 10.28 13.87 -7.66
N PRO A 56 10.44 14.05 -8.98
CA PRO A 56 10.89 12.97 -9.86
C PRO A 56 12.23 12.39 -9.40
N VAL A 57 12.32 11.07 -9.33
CA VAL A 57 13.60 10.37 -9.14
C VAL A 57 14.21 10.13 -10.51
N GLU A 58 15.46 10.57 -10.69
CA GLU A 58 16.17 10.44 -11.96
C GLU A 58 16.56 8.98 -12.24
N SER A 59 16.43 8.58 -13.50
CA SER A 59 16.88 7.27 -13.98
C SER A 59 18.38 7.12 -13.81
N GLY A 60 18.83 5.94 -13.35
CA GLY A 60 20.25 5.64 -13.15
C GLY A 60 20.80 6.05 -11.77
N THR A 61 19.98 6.64 -10.90
CA THR A 61 20.32 6.82 -9.48
C THR A 61 20.25 5.50 -8.73
N GLU A 62 20.96 5.39 -7.60
CA GLU A 62 20.93 4.20 -6.74
C GLU A 62 19.52 3.90 -6.21
N GLU A 63 18.76 4.95 -5.86
CA GLU A 63 17.36 4.83 -5.43
C GLU A 63 16.49 4.24 -6.54
N PHE A 64 16.63 4.73 -7.77
CA PHE A 64 15.88 4.19 -8.91
C PHE A 64 16.21 2.71 -9.13
N SER A 65 17.49 2.36 -9.19
CA SER A 65 17.94 0.97 -9.40
C SER A 65 17.53 0.04 -8.26
N MET A 66 17.50 0.53 -7.02
CA MET A 66 17.01 -0.22 -5.86
C MET A 66 15.52 -0.53 -6.00
N ILE A 67 14.70 0.47 -6.33
CA ILE A 67 13.24 0.32 -6.49
C ILE A 67 12.93 -0.60 -7.68
N GLU A 68 13.62 -0.42 -8.81
CA GLU A 68 13.50 -1.28 -9.99
C GLU A 68 13.86 -2.73 -9.64
N SER A 69 14.98 -2.94 -8.95
CA SER A 69 15.39 -4.27 -8.49
C SER A 69 14.37 -4.88 -7.53
N TYR A 70 13.82 -4.08 -6.62
CA TYR A 70 12.80 -4.52 -5.68
C TYR A 70 11.53 -4.96 -6.40
N MET A 71 11.04 -4.16 -7.35
CA MET A 71 9.89 -4.49 -8.19
C MET A 71 10.11 -5.79 -8.95
N MET A 72 11.22 -5.88 -9.70
CA MET A 72 11.53 -7.04 -10.56
C MET A 72 11.72 -8.32 -9.77
N ASN A 73 12.44 -8.26 -8.63
CA ASN A 73 12.67 -9.45 -7.81
C ASN A 73 11.41 -9.93 -7.11
N THR A 74 10.47 -9.04 -6.77
CA THR A 74 9.29 -9.39 -5.98
C THR A 74 7.98 -9.46 -6.78
N HIS A 75 8.13 -9.61 -8.10
CA HIS A 75 7.06 -10.09 -8.96
C HIS A 75 6.82 -11.58 -8.73
N ALA A 76 5.66 -11.94 -8.18
CA ALA A 76 5.35 -13.33 -7.82
C ALA A 76 5.14 -14.18 -9.07
N LYS A 77 5.69 -15.40 -9.07
CA LYS A 77 5.57 -16.33 -10.20
C LYS A 77 4.12 -16.68 -10.59
N LEU A 78 3.19 -16.55 -9.64
CA LEU A 78 1.77 -16.85 -9.85
C LEU A 78 0.97 -15.67 -10.42
N HIS A 79 1.57 -14.48 -10.47
CA HIS A 79 1.04 -13.29 -11.14
C HIS A 79 1.76 -13.09 -12.49
N SER A 80 1.90 -14.18 -13.26
CA SER A 80 2.64 -14.19 -14.53
C SER A 80 1.77 -13.81 -15.74
N ASP A 81 0.52 -13.44 -15.50
CA ASP A 81 -0.46 -13.05 -16.51
C ASP A 81 -0.23 -11.61 -17.04
N TYR A 82 0.67 -10.85 -16.40
CA TYR A 82 1.05 -9.51 -16.83
C TYR A 82 2.54 -9.23 -16.57
N THR A 83 3.06 -8.25 -17.32
CA THR A 83 4.38 -7.63 -17.10
C THR A 83 4.18 -6.17 -16.70
N VAL A 84 5.17 -5.59 -16.03
CA VAL A 84 5.13 -4.18 -15.62
C VAL A 84 6.40 -3.48 -16.07
N GLU A 85 6.24 -2.23 -16.49
CA GLU A 85 7.32 -1.29 -16.79
C GLU A 85 7.16 -0.07 -15.87
N ILE A 86 8.28 0.43 -15.36
CA ILE A 86 8.29 1.66 -14.56
C ILE A 86 8.23 2.84 -15.52
N VAL A 87 7.11 3.57 -15.50
CA VAL A 87 6.96 4.81 -16.28
C VAL A 87 7.71 5.97 -15.62
N GLN A 88 7.52 6.16 -14.31
CA GLN A 88 8.17 7.21 -13.54
C GLN A 88 8.15 6.87 -12.05
N ILE A 89 9.18 7.29 -11.32
CA ILE A 89 9.25 7.23 -9.86
C ILE A 89 9.23 8.64 -9.30
N PHE A 90 8.45 8.85 -8.24
CA PHE A 90 8.42 10.12 -7.51
C PHE A 90 8.75 9.86 -6.05
N ARG A 91 9.68 10.63 -5.51
CA ARG A 91 9.84 10.76 -4.07
C ARG A 91 8.71 11.62 -3.55
N THR A 92 8.00 11.12 -2.54
CA THR A 92 6.83 11.79 -1.98
C THR A 92 7.14 12.35 -0.60
N SER A 93 6.66 13.55 -0.30
CA SER A 93 6.78 14.16 1.03
C SER A 93 5.46 14.80 1.43
N LYS A 94 4.73 14.14 2.32
CA LYS A 94 3.41 14.59 2.78
C LYS A 94 3.54 15.56 3.95
N GLU A 95 2.80 16.67 3.88
CA GLU A 95 2.78 17.67 4.95
C GLU A 95 2.44 17.05 6.33
N GLY A 96 3.32 17.30 7.29
CA GLY A 96 3.23 16.83 8.68
C GLY A 96 3.44 15.33 8.89
N GLU A 97 3.66 14.53 7.84
CA GLU A 97 3.83 13.08 8.00
C GLU A 97 5.14 12.72 8.70
N ALA A 98 6.26 13.36 8.31
CA ALA A 98 7.56 13.16 8.96
C ALA A 98 7.50 13.48 10.47
N GLU A 99 6.77 14.53 10.86
CA GLU A 99 6.61 14.94 12.26
C GLU A 99 5.78 13.93 13.07
N ARG A 100 4.70 13.40 12.47
CA ARG A 100 3.90 12.33 13.08
C ARG A 100 4.68 11.02 13.17
N PHE A 101 5.50 10.72 12.18
CA PHE A 101 6.32 9.51 12.11
C PHE A 101 7.53 9.56 13.05
N ARG A 102 8.03 10.73 13.41
CA ARG A 102 9.22 10.92 14.29
C ARG A 102 9.20 10.08 15.57
N LYS A 103 8.04 9.84 16.18
CA LYS A 103 7.93 8.99 17.39
C LYS A 103 8.31 7.52 17.14
N PHE A 104 8.31 7.09 15.88
CA PHE A 104 8.66 5.75 15.43
C PHE A 104 10.02 5.67 14.73
N SER A 105 10.77 6.77 14.62
CA SER A 105 12.07 6.80 13.92
C SER A 105 13.11 5.87 14.53
N ASN A 106 12.96 5.54 15.82
CA ASN A 106 13.85 4.62 16.54
C ASN A 106 13.21 3.23 16.75
N THR A 107 12.01 3.01 16.19
CA THR A 107 11.37 1.69 16.23
C THR A 107 12.24 0.71 15.46
N LYS A 108 12.49 -0.47 16.05
CA LYS A 108 13.17 -1.56 15.36
C LYS A 108 12.27 -2.09 14.24
N ASN A 109 12.86 -2.75 13.23
CA ASN A 109 12.08 -3.38 12.17
C ASN A 109 11.23 -2.37 11.38
N ARG A 110 11.87 -1.33 10.84
CA ARG A 110 11.26 -0.44 9.85
C ARG A 110 11.51 -1.03 8.47
N MET A 111 10.47 -1.17 7.66
CA MET A 111 10.56 -1.76 6.34
C MET A 111 9.96 -0.84 5.28
N LEU A 112 10.59 -0.82 4.11
CA LEU A 112 10.03 -0.21 2.91
C LEU A 112 9.10 -1.23 2.24
N LEU A 113 7.79 -0.96 2.22
CA LEU A 113 6.78 -1.93 1.76
C LEU A 113 5.83 -1.33 0.71
N TRP A 114 5.29 -2.20 -0.14
CA TRP A 114 4.39 -1.84 -1.22
C TRP A 114 2.94 -1.68 -0.75
N HIS A 115 2.29 -0.60 -1.18
CA HIS A 115 0.84 -0.41 -1.11
C HIS A 115 0.30 -0.14 -2.51
N GLY A 116 -0.78 -0.81 -2.88
CA GLY A 116 -1.47 -0.60 -4.16
C GLY A 116 -2.92 -0.24 -3.91
N SER A 117 -3.47 0.63 -4.76
CA SER A 117 -4.84 1.09 -4.67
C SER A 117 -5.37 1.50 -6.05
N ARG A 118 -6.69 1.54 -6.20
CA ARG A 118 -7.35 1.99 -7.43
C ARG A 118 -6.92 3.42 -7.79
N LEU A 119 -6.86 3.72 -9.09
CA LEU A 119 -6.43 5.04 -9.56
C LEU A 119 -7.26 6.20 -8.95
N THR A 120 -8.56 5.96 -8.74
CA THR A 120 -9.51 6.91 -8.15
C THR A 120 -9.17 7.34 -6.72
N ASN A 121 -8.37 6.55 -6.00
CA ASN A 121 -8.12 6.76 -4.58
C ASN A 121 -6.90 7.67 -4.33
N TRP A 122 -6.03 7.88 -5.33
CA TRP A 122 -4.75 8.56 -5.12
C TRP A 122 -4.87 10.03 -4.77
N THR A 123 -5.90 10.75 -5.25
CA THR A 123 -6.14 12.12 -4.82
C THR A 123 -6.40 12.19 -3.31
N GLY A 124 -7.18 11.25 -2.77
CA GLY A 124 -7.44 11.13 -1.34
C GLY A 124 -6.20 10.71 -0.55
N ILE A 125 -5.50 9.67 -1.01
CA ILE A 125 -4.27 9.17 -0.37
C ILE A 125 -3.19 10.25 -0.31
N LEU A 126 -2.93 10.97 -1.41
CA LEU A 126 -1.93 12.04 -1.43
C LEU A 126 -2.38 13.26 -0.61
N SER A 127 -3.68 13.59 -0.59
CA SER A 127 -4.19 14.74 0.16
C SER A 127 -4.33 14.51 1.66
N GLN A 128 -4.59 13.27 2.11
CA GLN A 128 -4.93 12.97 3.51
C GLN A 128 -4.04 11.89 4.15
N GLY A 129 -3.22 11.19 3.37
CA GLY A 129 -2.48 10.00 3.80
C GLY A 129 -3.31 8.72 3.72
N LEU A 130 -2.68 7.59 4.03
CA LEU A 130 -3.37 6.31 4.17
C LEU A 130 -4.25 6.33 5.43
N ARG A 131 -5.50 5.88 5.29
CA ARG A 131 -6.50 5.93 6.36
C ARG A 131 -6.98 4.52 6.70
N ILE A 132 -7.25 4.30 7.98
CA ILE A 132 -7.92 3.09 8.45
C ILE A 132 -9.41 3.22 8.11
N ALA A 133 -10.02 2.11 7.71
CA ALA A 133 -11.45 2.04 7.45
C ALA A 133 -12.28 2.56 8.64
N PRO A 134 -13.38 3.29 8.40
CA PRO A 134 -14.18 3.88 9.47
C PRO A 134 -14.81 2.81 10.37
N PRO A 135 -15.12 3.12 11.65
CA PRO A 135 -15.64 2.13 12.60
C PRO A 135 -16.97 1.49 12.16
N GLU A 136 -17.76 2.19 11.34
CA GLU A 136 -19.04 1.72 10.80
C GLU A 136 -18.89 0.68 9.67
N ALA A 137 -17.73 0.64 8.99
CA ALA A 137 -17.48 -0.36 7.96
C ALA A 137 -17.47 -1.77 8.58
N PRO A 138 -18.07 -2.79 7.94
CA PRO A 138 -17.97 -4.15 8.44
C PRO A 138 -16.51 -4.63 8.41
N VAL A 139 -16.09 -5.35 9.46
CA VAL A 139 -14.75 -5.95 9.53
C VAL A 139 -14.61 -7.11 8.53
N THR A 140 -15.74 -7.74 8.17
CA THR A 140 -15.81 -8.80 7.18
C THR A 140 -15.36 -8.29 5.82
N GLY A 141 -14.15 -8.67 5.43
CA GLY A 141 -13.50 -8.25 4.19
C GLY A 141 -12.03 -7.89 4.38
N TYR A 142 -11.64 -7.54 5.61
CA TYR A 142 -10.25 -7.35 6.00
C TYR A 142 -9.70 -8.62 6.63
N MET A 143 -8.60 -9.14 6.10
CA MET A 143 -8.05 -10.45 6.51
C MET A 143 -7.55 -10.47 7.96
N PHE A 144 -7.08 -9.32 8.45
CA PHE A 144 -6.44 -9.14 9.75
C PHE A 144 -7.02 -7.94 10.53
N GLY A 145 -8.34 -7.71 10.41
CA GLY A 145 -8.99 -6.55 11.04
C GLY A 145 -8.76 -5.24 10.27
N LYS A 146 -9.27 -4.12 10.80
CA LYS A 146 -9.13 -2.82 10.12
C LYS A 146 -7.73 -2.26 10.38
N GLY A 147 -7.05 -1.90 9.30
CA GLY A 147 -5.70 -1.34 9.37
C GLY A 147 -5.24 -0.89 7.99
N VAL A 148 -4.02 -0.38 7.92
CA VAL A 148 -3.34 -0.09 6.66
C VAL A 148 -2.56 -1.33 6.24
N TYR A 149 -2.81 -1.79 5.03
CA TYR A 149 -2.25 -3.04 4.50
C TYR A 149 -1.09 -2.79 3.55
N PHE A 150 0.00 -3.51 3.78
CA PHE A 150 1.23 -3.47 2.99
C PHE A 150 1.66 -4.89 2.59
N ALA A 151 2.44 -4.99 1.52
CA ALA A 151 3.07 -6.24 1.11
C ALA A 151 4.57 -6.07 0.88
N ASP A 152 5.32 -7.12 1.19
CA ASP A 152 6.73 -7.23 0.84
C ASP A 152 6.94 -7.66 -0.62
N MET A 153 5.87 -8.11 -1.29
CA MET A 153 5.87 -8.56 -2.68
C MET A 153 5.15 -7.55 -3.59
N PHE A 154 5.88 -6.96 -4.55
CA PHE A 154 5.35 -5.97 -5.50
C PHE A 154 4.02 -6.41 -6.13
N SER A 155 4.01 -7.58 -6.77
CA SER A 155 2.85 -8.05 -7.53
C SER A 155 1.59 -8.25 -6.67
N LYS A 156 1.74 -8.50 -5.36
CA LYS A 156 0.60 -8.64 -4.44
C LYS A 156 -0.10 -7.31 -4.25
N SER A 157 0.65 -6.22 -4.10
CA SER A 157 0.11 -4.86 -4.04
C SER A 157 -0.37 -4.38 -5.41
N ALA A 158 0.32 -4.73 -6.50
CA ALA A 158 -0.07 -4.34 -7.86
C ALA A 158 -1.49 -4.80 -8.25
N ASN A 159 -1.92 -5.98 -7.79
CA ASN A 159 -3.28 -6.48 -8.05
C ASN A 159 -4.39 -5.57 -7.49
N TYR A 160 -4.11 -4.77 -6.46
CA TYR A 160 -5.06 -3.78 -5.91
C TYR A 160 -5.17 -2.51 -6.75
N CYS A 161 -4.37 -2.36 -7.81
CA CYS A 161 -4.52 -1.25 -8.76
C CYS A 161 -5.72 -1.47 -9.70
N HIS A 162 -6.19 -2.72 -9.85
CA HIS A 162 -7.24 -3.12 -10.78
C HIS A 162 -7.03 -2.62 -12.23
N PRO A 163 -5.86 -2.88 -12.84
CA PRO A 163 -5.64 -2.50 -14.23
C PRO A 163 -6.60 -3.27 -15.15
N THR A 164 -6.91 -2.68 -16.28
CA THR A 164 -7.71 -3.31 -17.35
C THR A 164 -6.99 -3.13 -18.69
N PRO A 165 -7.30 -3.92 -19.73
CA PRO A 165 -6.70 -3.73 -21.05
C PRO A 165 -6.91 -2.33 -21.64
N THR A 166 -7.97 -1.62 -21.21
CA THR A 166 -8.29 -0.25 -21.64
C THR A 166 -7.74 0.84 -20.70
N ALA A 167 -7.28 0.46 -19.51
CA ALA A 167 -6.69 1.35 -18.50
C ALA A 167 -5.62 0.57 -17.75
N ALA A 168 -4.45 0.45 -18.37
CA ALA A 168 -3.36 -0.41 -17.92
C ALA A 168 -2.43 0.26 -16.91
N ASP A 169 -2.44 1.60 -16.86
CA ASP A 169 -1.59 2.36 -15.95
C ASP A 169 -2.06 2.18 -14.49
N GLY A 170 -1.10 1.83 -13.63
CA GLY A 170 -1.29 1.70 -12.19
C GLY A 170 -0.32 2.61 -11.45
N VAL A 171 -0.73 3.06 -10.27
CA VAL A 171 0.12 3.78 -9.34
C VAL A 171 0.26 2.90 -8.10
N LEU A 172 1.49 2.79 -7.58
CA LEU A 172 1.80 2.13 -6.33
C LEU A 172 2.60 3.06 -5.44
N LEU A 173 2.54 2.81 -4.14
CA LEU A 173 3.30 3.54 -3.12
C LEU A 173 4.29 2.60 -2.44
N LEU A 174 5.51 3.09 -2.21
CA LEU A 174 6.45 2.50 -1.27
C LEU A 174 6.44 3.36 0.00
N CYS A 175 6.15 2.74 1.14
CA CYS A 175 6.08 3.42 2.43
C CYS A 175 7.14 2.88 3.37
N GLU A 176 7.79 3.76 4.13
CA GLU A 176 8.49 3.36 5.35
C GLU A 176 7.45 3.02 6.42
N VAL A 177 7.41 1.77 6.84
CA VAL A 177 6.45 1.24 7.80
C VAL A 177 7.19 0.79 9.05
N ALA A 178 6.89 1.41 10.19
CA ALA A 178 7.48 1.05 11.47
C ALA A 178 6.75 -0.14 12.09
N LEU A 179 7.21 -1.36 11.80
CA LEU A 179 6.49 -2.58 12.18
C LEU A 179 6.67 -2.96 13.64
N GLY A 180 7.84 -2.66 14.21
CA GLY A 180 8.19 -3.10 15.56
C GLY A 180 8.14 -4.62 15.71
N GLU A 181 7.74 -5.06 16.89
CA GLU A 181 7.44 -6.47 17.15
C GLU A 181 6.10 -6.84 16.52
N MET A 182 6.12 -7.83 15.62
CA MET A 182 4.94 -8.24 14.86
C MET A 182 4.20 -9.41 15.54
N ALA A 183 2.88 -9.41 15.49
CA ALA A 183 2.03 -10.56 15.79
C ALA A 183 1.90 -11.42 14.52
N GLU A 184 2.49 -12.61 14.51
CA GLU A 184 2.47 -13.49 13.32
C GLU A 184 1.23 -14.39 13.31
N LEU A 185 0.50 -14.38 12.20
CA LEU A 185 -0.72 -15.17 12.00
C LEU A 185 -0.63 -16.01 10.73
N LEU A 186 -1.04 -17.28 10.82
CA LEU A 186 -1.04 -18.24 9.70
C LEU A 186 -2.38 -18.31 8.97
N THR A 187 -3.43 -17.74 9.55
CA THR A 187 -4.79 -17.73 9.02
C THR A 187 -5.41 -16.37 9.30
N GLY A 188 -6.38 -15.96 8.48
CA GLY A 188 -7.11 -14.71 8.71
C GLY A 188 -7.76 -14.67 10.08
N ASP A 189 -7.70 -13.51 10.71
CA ASP A 189 -8.28 -13.22 12.03
C ASP A 189 -8.80 -11.79 12.01
N HIS A 190 -10.12 -11.63 12.07
CA HIS A 190 -10.78 -10.34 11.97
C HIS A 190 -10.55 -9.44 13.20
N ASP A 191 -10.10 -10.01 14.33
CA ASP A 191 -9.78 -9.25 15.56
C ASP A 191 -8.27 -8.96 15.67
N ALA A 192 -7.48 -9.17 14.61
CA ALA A 192 -6.03 -8.98 14.64
C ALA A 192 -5.56 -7.50 14.64
N ASP A 193 -6.49 -6.55 14.62
CA ASP A 193 -6.27 -5.15 14.95
C ASP A 193 -6.14 -4.94 16.48
N ARG A 194 -6.58 -5.91 17.29
CA ARG A 194 -6.35 -5.97 18.74
C ARG A 194 -4.98 -6.59 19.01
N LEU A 195 -3.94 -5.79 18.82
CA LEU A 195 -2.56 -6.22 19.00
C LEU A 195 -2.30 -6.75 20.42
N PRO A 196 -1.63 -7.91 20.55
CA PRO A 196 -1.14 -8.39 21.85
C PRO A 196 -0.17 -7.39 22.49
N GLU A 197 -0.01 -7.47 23.81
CA GLU A 197 0.90 -6.59 24.55
C GLU A 197 2.32 -6.64 23.96
N GLY A 198 2.90 -5.45 23.73
CA GLY A 198 4.24 -5.31 23.15
C GLY A 198 4.32 -5.48 21.63
N LYS A 199 3.22 -5.80 20.94
CA LYS A 199 3.18 -5.87 19.46
C LYS A 199 2.72 -4.53 18.87
N LEU A 200 3.29 -4.16 17.73
CA LEU A 200 3.00 -2.90 17.03
C LEU A 200 2.31 -3.11 15.67
N SER A 201 2.34 -4.34 15.14
CA SER A 201 1.70 -4.67 13.86
C SER A 201 1.37 -6.16 13.77
N THR A 202 0.54 -6.52 12.80
CA THR A 202 0.17 -7.90 12.48
C THR A 202 0.80 -8.33 11.16
N LYS A 203 1.36 -9.54 11.12
CA LYS A 203 1.94 -10.16 9.93
C LYS A 203 1.21 -11.46 9.60
N GLY A 204 0.44 -11.43 8.53
CA GLY A 204 -0.03 -12.64 7.86
C GLY A 204 1.13 -13.33 7.16
N VAL A 205 1.56 -14.48 7.68
CA VAL A 205 2.75 -15.18 7.20
C VAL A 205 2.44 -15.91 5.89
N GLY A 206 3.11 -15.47 4.82
CA GLY A 206 3.04 -16.12 3.52
C GLY A 206 3.98 -17.32 3.39
N ALA A 207 3.63 -18.26 2.52
CA ALA A 207 4.48 -19.35 2.05
C ALA A 207 5.65 -18.81 1.23
N THR A 208 5.41 -17.82 0.39
CA THR A 208 6.46 -17.17 -0.41
C THR A 208 6.70 -15.78 0.12
N ALA A 209 7.94 -15.42 0.41
CA ALA A 209 8.33 -14.07 0.80
C ALA A 209 9.73 -13.76 0.21
N PRO A 210 10.15 -12.49 0.13
CA PRO A 210 11.51 -12.14 -0.27
C PRO A 210 12.56 -12.83 0.59
N ASP A 211 13.70 -13.19 0.00
CA ASP A 211 14.84 -13.70 0.75
C ASP A 211 15.47 -12.58 1.60
N PHE A 212 15.10 -12.52 2.88
CA PHE A 212 15.62 -11.52 3.82
C PHE A 212 17.14 -11.56 4.01
N SER A 213 17.83 -12.68 3.71
CA SER A 213 19.30 -12.70 3.71
C SER A 213 19.94 -11.88 2.59
N LYS A 214 19.11 -11.43 1.63
CA LYS A 214 19.45 -10.54 0.51
C LYS A 214 18.71 -9.20 0.61
N ALA A 215 18.10 -8.90 1.74
CA ALA A 215 17.55 -7.58 1.98
C ALA A 215 18.70 -6.54 2.01
N GLN A 216 18.38 -5.33 1.56
CA GLN A 216 19.28 -4.19 1.66
C GLN A 216 18.87 -3.38 2.89
N GLU A 217 19.84 -2.97 3.70
CA GLU A 217 19.65 -2.06 4.83
C GLU A 217 20.23 -0.70 4.46
N LEU A 218 19.44 0.36 4.61
CA LEU A 218 19.88 1.73 4.36
C LEU A 218 20.58 2.31 5.59
N GLU A 219 21.26 3.45 5.43
CA GLU A 219 22.10 4.07 6.47
C GLU A 219 21.35 4.37 7.79
N ASP A 220 20.04 4.61 7.71
CA ASP A 220 19.16 4.90 8.83
C ASP A 220 18.54 3.65 9.49
N GLY A 221 18.87 2.45 9.00
CA GLY A 221 18.34 1.17 9.46
C GLY A 221 17.01 0.77 8.81
N LEU A 222 16.56 1.47 7.77
CA LEU A 222 15.41 1.05 6.97
C LEU A 222 15.75 -0.21 6.16
N ILE A 223 14.91 -1.24 6.27
CA ILE A 223 15.08 -2.50 5.56
C ILE A 223 14.28 -2.48 4.27
N VAL A 224 14.94 -2.78 3.15
CA VAL A 224 14.31 -2.98 1.84
C VAL A 224 14.38 -4.47 1.48
N PRO A 225 13.27 -5.22 1.59
CA PRO A 225 13.25 -6.67 1.38
C PRO A 225 13.22 -7.02 -0.12
N LEU A 226 14.26 -6.63 -0.85
CA LEU A 226 14.37 -6.77 -2.31
C LEU A 226 14.92 -8.12 -2.80
N GLY A 227 15.10 -9.07 -1.90
CA GLY A 227 15.58 -10.41 -2.23
C GLY A 227 14.61 -11.19 -3.12
N LYS A 228 15.14 -12.06 -3.99
CA LYS A 228 14.28 -12.97 -4.77
C LYS A 228 13.45 -13.87 -3.85
N PRO A 229 12.24 -14.29 -4.26
CA PRO A 229 11.32 -14.92 -3.34
C PRO A 229 11.75 -16.35 -3.01
N LYS A 230 11.70 -16.71 -1.73
CA LYS A 230 11.85 -18.09 -1.23
C LYS A 230 10.49 -18.62 -0.81
N THR A 231 10.23 -19.89 -1.15
CA THR A 231 9.00 -20.58 -0.76
C THR A 231 9.26 -21.55 0.39
N ASN A 232 8.52 -21.37 1.47
CA ASN A 232 8.37 -22.30 2.56
C ASN A 232 7.18 -23.22 2.29
N SER A 233 7.47 -24.48 1.96
CA SER A 233 6.47 -25.50 1.60
C SER A 233 5.50 -25.89 2.73
N ARG A 234 5.72 -25.43 3.97
CA ARG A 234 4.86 -25.73 5.13
C ARG A 234 3.70 -24.74 5.32
N ILE A 235 3.65 -23.66 4.55
CA ILE A 235 2.65 -22.59 4.67
C ILE A 235 1.87 -22.49 3.34
N LYS A 236 0.60 -22.05 3.36
CA LYS A 236 -0.26 -21.99 2.16
C LYS A 236 -0.55 -20.56 1.63
N LEU A 237 -0.40 -19.51 2.45
CA LEU A 237 -0.59 -18.11 2.03
C LEU A 237 0.53 -17.65 1.08
N GLN A 238 0.46 -16.50 0.41
CA GLN A 238 1.55 -16.01 -0.47
C GLN A 238 1.87 -14.54 -0.21
N GLY A 239 3.16 -14.21 -0.11
CA GLY A 239 3.64 -12.91 0.36
C GLY A 239 3.30 -12.70 1.82
N ASN A 240 4.12 -11.97 2.57
CA ASN A 240 3.60 -11.48 3.84
C ASN A 240 2.54 -10.42 3.52
N LEU A 241 1.41 -10.49 4.21
CA LEU A 241 0.48 -9.37 4.27
C LEU A 241 0.67 -8.74 5.63
N ILE A 242 1.05 -7.47 5.66
CA ILE A 242 1.32 -6.78 6.90
C ILE A 242 0.21 -5.77 7.09
N ALA A 243 -0.47 -5.86 8.23
CA ALA A 243 -1.50 -4.92 8.64
C ALA A 243 -0.95 -4.10 9.83
N GLN A 244 -1.05 -2.78 9.73
CA GLN A 244 -0.68 -1.84 10.78
C GLN A 244 -1.87 -0.96 11.19
#